data_AF-A0A8J3QVN7-F1
#
_entry.id   AF-A0A8J3QVN7-F1
#
_cell.length_a   1.000
_cell.length_b   1.000
_cell.length_c   1.000
_cell.angle_alpha   90.00
_cell.angle_beta   90.00
_cell.angle_gamma   90.00
#
_symmetry.space_group_name_H-M   'P 1'
#
loop_
_entity.id
_entity.type
_entity.pdbx_description
1 polymer ?
#
loop_
_entity_poly.entity_id
_entity_poly.type
_entity_poly.pdbx_seq_one_letter_code
_entity_poly.pdbx_strand_id
1 'polypeptide(L)'
;MFSGTIHPSPGGFPRGRPALNHFGVSAILLCSAKGCRVAAEWALRWNNPKLHPPERRKTWLACAQHRDSLSEFLSARGFLREVTPVEAGSGPDPSPDPADASAPAGAPADAMPTDTMPADALGDRPSNRE
;
A
#
# COMPACT_ATOMS: atom_id res chain seq x y z
N MET A 1 18.48 -20.93 -38.64
CA MET A 1 19.14 -19.61 -38.77
C MET A 1 18.02 -18.57 -38.91
N PHE A 2 17.47 -18.09 -37.79
CA PHE A 2 16.41 -17.08 -37.81
C PHE A 2 17.03 -15.74 -37.39
N SER A 3 17.36 -14.91 -38.38
CA SER A 3 17.69 -13.50 -38.16
C SER A 3 16.39 -12.74 -37.90
N GLY A 4 16.04 -12.59 -36.63
CA GLY A 4 14.92 -11.76 -36.20
C GLY A 4 15.40 -10.35 -35.88
N THR A 5 15.20 -9.42 -36.82
CA THR A 5 15.38 -7.98 -36.60
C THR A 5 14.31 -7.48 -35.62
N ILE A 6 14.72 -7.06 -34.42
CA ILE A 6 13.82 -6.42 -33.45
C ILE A 6 13.73 -4.93 -33.83
N HIS A 7 12.58 -4.49 -34.33
CA HIS A 7 12.27 -3.06 -34.48
C HIS A 7 11.78 -2.48 -33.14
N PRO A 8 12.34 -1.36 -32.64
CA PRO A 8 11.77 -0.65 -31.51
C PRO A 8 10.50 0.12 -31.94
N SER A 9 9.38 -0.15 -31.28
CA SER A 9 8.12 0.58 -31.47
C SER A 9 8.11 1.85 -30.62
N PRO A 10 7.87 3.05 -31.16
CA PRO A 10 7.79 4.28 -30.36
C PRO A 10 6.36 4.42 -29.81
N GLY A 11 6.08 3.72 -28.70
CA GLY A 11 4.80 3.77 -28.01
C GLY A 11 4.99 4.06 -26.53
N GLY A 12 5.48 5.26 -26.20
CA GLY A 12 5.55 5.72 -24.82
C GLY A 12 4.14 5.88 -24.24
N PHE A 13 3.72 4.94 -23.40
CA PHE A 13 2.53 5.13 -22.57
C PHE A 13 2.75 6.36 -21.67
N PRO A 14 1.87 7.38 -21.68
CA PRO A 14 2.04 8.53 -20.82
C PRO A 14 1.93 8.07 -19.36
N ARG A 15 3.07 8.03 -18.66
CA ARG A 15 3.13 7.87 -17.21
C ARG A 15 2.69 9.17 -16.58
N GLY A 16 1.38 9.32 -16.42
CA GLY A 16 0.78 10.47 -15.77
C GLY A 16 -0.68 10.22 -15.53
N ARG A 17 -1.01 9.39 -14.52
CA ARG A 17 -2.34 9.46 -13.92
C ARG A 17 -2.48 10.90 -13.40
N PRO A 18 -3.46 11.70 -13.84
CA PRO A 18 -3.67 13.00 -13.24
C PRO A 18 -3.93 12.81 -11.75
N ALA A 19 -3.17 13.54 -10.92
CA ALA A 19 -3.46 13.69 -9.51
C ALA A 19 -4.76 14.50 -9.41
N LEU A 20 -5.90 13.82 -9.52
CA LEU A 20 -7.14 14.38 -9.03
C LEU A 20 -7.01 14.44 -7.51
N ASN A 21 -6.60 15.62 -7.06
CA ASN A 21 -6.76 16.17 -5.73
C ASN A 21 -8.13 15.77 -5.17
N HIS A 22 -8.21 14.63 -4.47
CA HIS A 22 -9.42 14.14 -3.81
C HIS A 22 -9.62 14.87 -2.48
N PHE A 23 -9.69 16.20 -2.54
CA PHE A 23 -9.98 17.04 -1.37
C PHE A 23 -11.49 17.01 -1.15
N GLY A 24 -11.95 16.06 -0.33
CA GLY A 24 -13.25 16.19 0.34
C GLY A 24 -14.44 15.50 -0.29
N VAL A 25 -14.27 14.31 -0.90
CA VAL A 25 -15.43 13.40 -0.94
C VAL A 25 -15.44 12.64 0.37
N SER A 26 -16.35 13.00 1.28
CA SER A 26 -16.70 12.17 2.42
C SER A 26 -17.22 10.84 1.87
N ALA A 27 -16.31 9.88 1.74
CA ALA A 27 -16.61 8.58 1.20
C ALA A 27 -17.61 7.91 2.14
N ILE A 28 -18.83 7.69 1.67
CA ILE A 28 -19.84 6.93 2.39
C ILE A 28 -19.22 5.56 2.71
N LEU A 29 -19.09 5.26 4.00
CA LEU A 29 -18.55 4.00 4.46
C LEU A 29 -19.59 2.91 4.20
N LEU A 30 -19.31 2.01 3.26
CA LEU A 30 -20.23 0.96 2.86
C LEU A 30 -19.99 -0.33 3.63
N CYS A 31 -21.07 -1.06 3.89
CA CYS A 31 -21.01 -2.40 4.47
C CYS A 31 -20.13 -3.33 3.60
N SER A 32 -19.26 -4.10 4.25
CA SER A 32 -18.36 -5.08 3.63
C SER A 32 -19.05 -6.39 3.26
N ALA A 33 -20.29 -6.60 3.69
CA ALA A 33 -21.08 -7.76 3.30
C ALA A 33 -21.25 -7.77 1.76
N LYS A 34 -21.05 -8.94 1.16
CA LYS A 34 -21.08 -9.09 -0.30
C LYS A 34 -22.42 -8.60 -0.86
N GLY A 35 -22.37 -7.63 -1.76
CA GLY A 35 -23.56 -7.06 -2.42
C GLY A 35 -24.34 -6.06 -1.57
N CYS A 36 -23.96 -5.82 -0.31
CA CYS A 36 -24.56 -4.79 0.50
C CYS A 36 -24.00 -3.41 0.12
N ARG A 37 -24.88 -2.41 0.01
CA ARG A 37 -24.51 -1.01 -0.25
C ARG A 37 -25.09 -0.05 0.80
N VAL A 38 -25.55 -0.60 1.93
CA VAL A 38 -26.05 0.19 3.06
C VAL A 38 -24.86 0.84 3.76
N ALA A 39 -25.05 2.04 4.28
CA ALA A 39 -24.07 2.72 5.10
C ALA A 39 -23.70 1.86 6.32
N ALA A 40 -22.42 1.79 6.62
CA ALA A 40 -21.90 1.08 7.76
C ALA A 40 -22.02 1.94 9.02
N GLU A 41 -22.45 1.30 10.09
CA GLU A 41 -22.56 1.89 11.42
C GLU A 41 -21.54 1.26 12.38
N TRP A 42 -20.89 0.16 11.97
CA TRP A 42 -20.00 -0.65 12.80
C TRP A 42 -18.69 -0.98 12.07
N ALA A 43 -17.59 -0.95 12.80
CA ALA A 43 -16.27 -1.39 12.41
C ALA A 43 -15.92 -2.66 13.20
N LEU A 44 -15.70 -3.75 12.50
CA LEU A 44 -15.29 -5.03 13.04
C LEU A 44 -13.78 -5.17 12.80
N ARG A 45 -12.99 -4.98 13.85
CA ARG A 45 -11.54 -5.17 13.80
C ARG A 45 -11.21 -6.64 14.00
N TRP A 46 -10.41 -7.19 13.11
CA TRP A 46 -10.07 -8.61 13.10
C TRP A 46 -8.60 -8.87 12.76
N ASN A 47 -8.11 -10.03 13.17
CA ASN A 47 -6.75 -10.49 12.88
C ASN A 47 -6.77 -11.99 12.54
N ASN A 48 -6.12 -12.36 11.45
CA ASN A 48 -5.83 -13.76 11.12
C ASN A 48 -4.36 -14.04 11.46
N PRO A 49 -4.07 -14.74 12.57
CA PRO A 49 -2.71 -14.94 13.04
C PRO A 49 -1.85 -15.80 12.10
N LYS A 50 -2.47 -16.53 11.16
CA LYS A 50 -1.74 -17.30 10.15
C LYS A 50 -1.11 -16.40 9.06
N LEU A 51 -1.65 -15.20 8.85
CA LEU A 51 -1.23 -14.30 7.77
C LEU A 51 -0.68 -12.97 8.28
N HIS A 52 -1.01 -12.59 9.50
CA HIS A 52 -0.77 -11.25 10.03
C HIS A 52 -0.16 -11.31 11.42
N PRO A 53 0.82 -10.44 11.72
CA PRO A 53 1.34 -10.31 13.08
C PRO A 53 0.23 -9.86 14.05
N PRO A 54 0.37 -10.13 15.36
CA PRO A 54 -0.68 -9.90 16.35
C PRO A 54 -1.02 -8.42 16.55
N GLU A 55 -0.20 -7.48 16.09
CA GLU A 55 -0.45 -6.05 16.10
C GLU A 55 -1.29 -5.59 14.91
N ARG A 56 -1.22 -6.30 13.78
CA ARG A 56 -1.92 -5.92 12.54
C ARG A 56 -3.41 -6.25 12.67
N ARG A 57 -4.28 -5.26 12.46
CA ARG A 57 -5.74 -5.40 12.49
C ARG A 57 -6.30 -4.94 11.15
N LYS A 58 -7.11 -5.78 10.53
CA LYS A 58 -7.94 -5.35 9.39
C LYS A 58 -9.31 -4.93 9.92
N THR A 59 -9.98 -4.06 9.18
CA THR A 59 -11.32 -3.57 9.52
C THR A 59 -12.31 -3.98 8.46
N TRP A 60 -13.41 -4.62 8.87
CA TRP A 60 -14.60 -4.79 8.05
C TRP A 60 -15.69 -3.86 8.54
N LEU A 61 -16.40 -3.24 7.61
CA LEU A 61 -17.50 -2.33 7.91
C LEU A 61 -18.83 -3.10 7.85
N ALA A 62 -19.76 -2.79 8.75
CA ALA A 62 -21.06 -3.45 8.80
C ALA A 62 -22.20 -2.45 9.05
N CYS A 63 -23.31 -2.61 8.34
CA CYS A 63 -24.58 -1.99 8.71
C CYS A 63 -25.25 -2.77 9.85
N ALA A 64 -26.29 -2.20 10.46
CA ALA A 64 -27.03 -2.86 11.54
C ALA A 64 -27.46 -4.30 11.21
N GLN A 65 -27.89 -4.56 9.98
CA GLN A 65 -28.36 -5.89 9.56
C GLN A 65 -27.24 -6.95 9.45
N HIS A 66 -26.02 -6.55 9.10
CA HIS A 66 -24.93 -7.50 8.83
C HIS A 66 -23.90 -7.58 9.95
N ARG A 67 -24.01 -6.74 10.99
CA ARG A 67 -23.11 -6.74 12.13
C ARG A 67 -22.98 -8.13 12.76
N ASP A 68 -24.10 -8.77 13.06
CA ASP A 68 -24.10 -10.03 13.82
C ASP A 68 -23.52 -11.18 12.99
N SER A 69 -24.01 -11.37 11.76
CA SER A 69 -23.50 -12.42 10.86
C SER A 69 -22.00 -12.33 10.57
N LEU A 70 -21.46 -11.11 10.37
CA LEU A 70 -20.03 -10.90 10.18
C LEU A 70 -19.23 -11.14 11.47
N SER A 71 -19.77 -10.73 12.61
CA SER A 71 -19.15 -10.94 13.92
C SER A 71 -19.07 -12.42 14.27
N GLU A 72 -20.15 -13.17 14.04
CA GLU A 72 -20.21 -14.62 14.21
C GLU A 72 -19.19 -15.33 13.32
N PHE A 73 -19.12 -14.95 12.03
CA PHE A 73 -18.15 -15.50 11.08
C PHE A 73 -16.71 -15.34 11.58
N LEU A 74 -16.36 -14.15 12.08
CA LEU A 74 -15.01 -13.86 12.59
C LEU A 74 -14.76 -14.53 13.95
N SER A 75 -15.77 -14.58 14.82
CA SER A 75 -15.65 -15.17 16.16
C SER A 75 -15.48 -16.68 16.11
N ALA A 76 -16.24 -17.37 15.24
CA ALA A 76 -16.14 -18.82 15.07
C ALA A 76 -14.74 -19.30 14.63
N ARG A 77 -13.96 -18.40 14.01
CA ARG A 77 -12.58 -18.66 13.57
C ARG A 77 -11.53 -18.11 14.53
N GLY A 78 -11.96 -17.48 15.63
CA GLY A 78 -11.07 -16.78 16.56
C GLY A 78 -10.33 -15.62 15.89
N PHE A 79 -10.95 -14.92 14.94
CA PHE A 79 -10.33 -13.75 14.26
C PHE A 79 -10.84 -12.43 14.80
N LEU A 80 -12.05 -12.38 15.36
CA LEU A 80 -12.65 -11.15 15.87
C LEU A 80 -11.83 -10.61 17.05
N ARG A 81 -11.59 -9.30 17.04
CA ARG A 81 -10.83 -8.59 18.09
C ARG A 81 -11.68 -7.54 18.77
N GLU A 82 -12.43 -6.77 17.99
CA GLU A 82 -13.24 -5.67 18.50
C GLU A 82 -14.36 -5.33 17.52
N VAL A 83 -15.48 -4.83 18.07
CA VAL A 83 -16.59 -4.27 17.31
C VAL A 83 -16.90 -2.88 17.88
N THR A 84 -16.72 -1.84 17.09
CA THR A 84 -16.91 -0.44 17.50
C THR A 84 -17.89 0.27 16.58
N PRO A 85 -18.66 1.26 17.07
CA PRO A 85 -19.45 2.13 16.21
C PRO A 85 -18.54 2.94 15.27
N VAL A 86 -19.02 3.23 14.06
CA VAL A 86 -18.36 4.10 13.10
C VAL A 86 -18.96 5.49 13.23
N GLU A 87 -18.17 6.44 13.73
CA GLU A 87 -18.54 7.85 13.76
C GLU A 87 -18.42 8.44 12.34
N ALA A 88 -19.42 9.20 11.89
CA ALA A 88 -19.51 9.70 10.50
C ALA A 88 -18.38 10.65 10.04
N GLY A 89 -17.41 10.97 10.90
CA GLY A 89 -16.19 11.74 10.57
C GLY A 89 -14.88 10.99 10.83
N SER A 90 -14.94 9.78 11.40
CA SER A 90 -13.79 8.91 11.57
C SER A 90 -13.80 7.93 10.40
N GLY A 91 -13.02 8.23 9.36
CA GLY A 91 -12.72 7.23 8.33
C GLY A 91 -12.24 5.94 9.01
N PRO A 92 -12.38 4.75 8.39
CA PRO A 92 -11.81 3.54 8.95
C PRO A 92 -10.36 3.87 9.30
N ASP A 93 -10.00 3.73 10.58
CA ASP A 93 -8.66 4.02 11.06
C ASP A 93 -7.69 3.50 10.00
N PRO A 94 -6.91 4.37 9.34
CA PRO A 94 -5.88 3.91 8.43
C PRO A 94 -4.79 3.38 9.35
N SER A 95 -5.06 2.28 10.06
CA SER A 95 -4.04 1.41 10.60
C SER A 95 -3.14 1.16 9.39
N PRO A 96 -1.94 1.76 9.34
CA PRO A 96 -1.07 1.51 8.23
C PRO A 96 -0.84 0.01 8.30
N ASP A 97 -1.27 -0.71 7.26
CA ASP A 97 -0.74 -2.03 7.07
C ASP A 97 0.78 -1.84 7.04
N PRO A 98 1.57 -2.40 7.98
CA PRO A 98 3.02 -2.18 7.95
C PRO A 98 3.67 -2.77 6.68
N ALA A 99 2.90 -3.46 5.84
CA ALA A 99 3.29 -3.87 4.50
C ALA A 99 3.28 -2.72 3.45
N ASP A 100 2.62 -1.59 3.72
CA ASP A 100 2.66 -0.39 2.86
C ASP A 100 3.71 0.64 3.34
N ALA A 101 4.13 0.57 4.60
CA ALA A 101 5.22 1.41 5.16
C ALA A 101 6.64 1.03 4.66
N SER A 102 6.74 0.25 3.58
CA SER A 102 7.97 0.00 2.83
C SER A 102 8.00 0.73 1.48
N ALA A 103 7.38 1.90 1.39
CA ALA A 103 7.76 2.90 0.39
C ALA A 103 8.72 3.89 1.06
N PRO A 104 10.00 3.99 0.62
CA PRO A 104 10.89 5.00 1.18
C PRO A 104 10.34 6.40 0.85
N ALA A 105 10.08 7.17 1.90
CA ALA A 105 9.92 8.60 1.79
C ALA A 105 11.19 9.20 1.17
N GLY A 106 11.02 9.94 0.08
CA GLY A 106 12.02 10.88 -0.43
C GLY A 106 13.24 10.24 -1.12
N ALA A 107 13.13 10.00 -2.42
CA ALA A 107 14.26 10.31 -3.27
C ALA A 107 14.36 11.84 -3.38
N PRO A 108 15.47 12.50 -3.00
CA PRO A 108 15.67 13.89 -3.38
C PRO A 108 15.99 13.95 -4.87
N ALA A 109 15.16 14.67 -5.62
CA ALA A 109 15.46 15.09 -6.98
C ALA A 109 16.27 16.40 -6.92
N ASP A 110 17.32 16.41 -7.74
CA ASP A 110 18.13 17.54 -8.22
C ASP A 110 19.50 17.86 -7.57
N ALA A 111 20.44 18.05 -8.50
CA ALA A 111 21.88 18.35 -8.46
C ALA A 111 22.33 19.38 -7.40
N MET A 112 23.58 19.37 -6.90
CA MET A 112 24.84 19.49 -7.66
C MET A 112 26.05 18.83 -6.96
N PRO A 113 27.04 18.27 -7.69
CA PRO A 113 28.40 18.17 -7.17
C PRO A 113 29.19 19.41 -7.63
N THR A 114 29.53 20.29 -6.70
CA THR A 114 30.56 21.31 -6.93
C THR A 114 31.69 21.07 -5.95
N ASP A 115 32.86 20.82 -6.54
CA ASP A 115 34.21 21.05 -6.01
C ASP A 115 34.74 20.18 -4.86
N THR A 116 35.65 19.26 -5.19
CA THR A 116 37.07 19.31 -4.76
C THR A 116 37.71 17.94 -5.05
N MET A 117 38.58 17.89 -6.06
CA MET A 117 39.59 16.84 -6.13
C MET A 117 40.68 17.10 -5.07
N PRO A 118 41.21 16.06 -4.43
CA PRO A 118 42.64 16.03 -4.21
C PRO A 118 43.31 14.93 -5.05
N ALA A 119 44.48 15.33 -5.53
CA ALA A 119 45.43 14.57 -6.32
C ALA A 119 46.06 13.41 -5.54
N ASP A 120 46.76 12.55 -6.30
CA ASP A 120 47.74 11.56 -5.87
C ASP A 120 47.24 10.22 -5.29
N ALA A 121 47.01 9.27 -6.20
CA ALA A 121 47.53 7.90 -6.07
C ALA A 121 47.46 7.20 -7.44
N LEU A 122 48.42 7.50 -8.32
CA LEU A 122 48.73 6.68 -9.48
C LEU A 122 49.23 5.32 -8.97
N GLY A 123 48.29 4.36 -8.87
CA GLY A 123 48.60 2.95 -8.67
C GLY A 123 49.10 2.34 -9.98
N ASP A 124 50.41 2.15 -10.05
CA ASP A 124 51.11 1.39 -11.09
C ASP A 124 50.54 -0.04 -11.19
N ARG A 125 49.90 -0.37 -12.32
CA ARG A 125 49.53 -1.76 -12.66
C ARG A 125 50.40 -2.22 -13.83
N PRO A 126 51.45 -3.05 -13.62
CA PRO A 126 52.10 -3.70 -14.74
C PRO A 126 51.16 -4.73 -15.38
N SER A 127 51.01 -4.58 -16.68
CA SER A 127 50.37 -5.51 -17.60
C SER A 127 51.26 -6.73 -17.83
N ASN A 128 50.64 -7.90 -17.83
CA ASN A 128 50.95 -9.10 -18.63
C ASN A 128 52.30 -9.81 -18.46
N ARG A 129 52.20 -11.12 -18.18
CA ARG A 129 53.02 -12.19 -18.78
C ARG A 129 52.19 -13.48 -18.64
N GLU A 130 51.69 -14.08 -19.73
CA GLU A 130 52.38 -15.08 -20.58
C GLU A 130 52.99 -16.23 -19.78
#